data_AF-A0A353BTW5-F1
#
_entry.id   AF-A0A353BTW5-F1
#
_cell.length_a   1.000
_cell.length_b   1.000
_cell.length_c   1.000
_cell.angle_alpha   90.00
_cell.angle_beta   90.00
_cell.angle_gamma   90.00
#
_symmetry.space_group_name_H-M   'P 1'
#
loop_
_entity.id
_entity.type
_entity.pdbx_description
1 polymer ?
#
loop_
_entity_poly.entity_id
_entity_poly.type
_entity_poly.pdbx_seq_one_letter_code
_entity_poly.pdbx_strand_id
1 'polypeptide(L)'
;MLKPNLLCASDYKTGVTTNPNLFFAVAEICKEMGAKKVTIAEGSAIGEDTDKVFDALGMKELAEAHQCDLVNLIKDEFTYVR
;
A
#
# COMPACT_ATOMS: atom_id res chain seq x y z
N MET A 1 -9.46 -0.84 3.83
CA MET A 1 -8.42 -0.39 2.90
C MET A 1 -7.41 0.42 3.68
N LEU A 2 -6.12 0.18 3.48
CA LEU A 2 -5.02 0.94 4.05
C LEU A 2 -4.31 1.69 2.92
N LYS A 3 -3.99 2.96 3.14
CA LYS A 3 -3.34 3.87 2.20
C LYS A 3 -1.98 4.30 2.77
N PRO A 4 -0.93 3.45 2.66
CA PRO A 4 0.36 3.79 3.21
C PRO A 4 1.03 4.86 2.35
N ASN A 5 1.68 5.84 2.95
CA ASN A 5 2.36 6.87 2.19
C ASN A 5 3.62 6.29 1.50
N LEU A 6 3.54 5.86 0.23
CA LEU A 6 4.64 5.30 -0.58
C LEU A 6 5.02 6.25 -1.73
N LEU A 7 5.66 7.38 -1.38
CA LEU A 7 5.91 8.46 -2.34
C LEU A 7 6.80 8.05 -3.52
N CYS A 8 7.90 7.34 -3.25
CA CYS A 8 8.88 6.89 -4.25
C CYS A 8 9.63 5.66 -3.71
N ALA A 9 10.54 5.11 -4.53
CA ALA A 9 11.37 3.95 -4.18
C ALA A 9 12.48 4.29 -3.15
N SER A 10 12.08 4.60 -1.91
CA SER A 10 12.99 4.92 -0.80
C SER A 10 12.72 4.03 0.40
N ASP A 11 13.78 3.62 1.11
CA ASP A 11 13.69 2.86 2.35
C ASP A 11 12.92 3.67 3.41
N TYR A 12 12.05 2.99 4.17
CA TYR A 12 11.19 3.63 5.17
C TYR A 12 11.98 4.35 6.29
N LYS A 13 13.25 4.00 6.52
CA LYS A 13 14.13 4.68 7.48
C LYS A 13 14.48 6.11 7.08
N THR A 14 14.25 6.47 5.82
CA THR A 14 14.39 7.86 5.34
C THR A 14 13.21 8.75 5.73
N GLY A 15 12.08 8.17 6.16
CA GLY A 15 10.83 8.89 6.45
C GLY A 15 10.00 9.22 5.21
N VAL A 16 10.47 8.88 4.01
CA VAL A 16 9.75 9.14 2.74
C VAL A 16 8.60 8.14 2.54
N THR A 17 8.84 6.87 2.83
CA THR A 17 7.84 5.80 2.74
C THR A 17 7.41 5.34 4.13
N THR A 18 6.14 4.97 4.28
CA THR A 18 5.65 4.39 5.55
C THR A 18 6.26 3.01 5.76
N ASN A 19 6.65 2.71 7.00
CA ASN A 19 7.24 1.42 7.35
C ASN A 19 6.27 0.25 7.04
N PRO A 20 6.66 -0.74 6.21
CA PRO A 20 5.80 -1.87 5.86
C PRO A 20 5.36 -2.69 7.07
N ASN A 21 6.23 -2.89 8.05
CA ASN A 21 5.89 -3.64 9.26
C ASN A 21 4.72 -3.00 10.02
N LEU A 22 4.59 -1.67 9.96
CA LEU A 22 3.51 -0.96 10.64
C LEU A 22 2.16 -1.22 9.97
N PHE A 23 2.05 -0.96 8.66
CA PHE A 23 0.75 -1.08 8.00
C PHE A 23 0.32 -2.54 7.76
N PHE A 24 1.26 -3.48 7.67
CA PHE A 24 0.90 -4.91 7.66
C PHE A 24 0.47 -5.42 9.04
N ALA A 25 1.07 -4.95 10.14
CA ALA A 25 0.54 -5.26 11.48
C ALA A 25 -0.89 -4.72 11.66
N VAL A 26 -1.18 -3.52 11.13
CA VAL A 26 -2.55 -3.00 11.12
C VAL A 26 -3.48 -3.87 10.26
N ALA A 27 -3.00 -4.35 9.10
CA ALA A 27 -3.78 -5.25 8.26
C ALA A 27 -4.14 -6.56 8.97
N GLU A 28 -3.20 -7.13 9.73
CA GLU A 28 -3.42 -8.33 10.55
C GLU A 28 -4.47 -8.09 11.62
N ILE A 29 -4.34 -7.01 12.40
CA ILE A 29 -5.33 -6.63 13.41
C ILE A 29 -6.71 -6.45 12.78
N CYS A 30 -6.82 -5.80 11.62
CA CYS A 30 -8.10 -5.68 10.92
C CYS A 30 -8.71 -7.05 10.58
N LYS A 31 -7.91 -8.00 10.10
CA LYS A 31 -8.38 -9.36 9.81
C LYS A 31 -8.83 -10.09 11.07
N GLU A 32 -8.07 -9.98 12.17
CA GLU A 32 -8.44 -10.56 13.48
C GLU A 32 -9.77 -10.00 14.00
N MET A 33 -10.04 -8.71 13.75
CA MET A 33 -11.30 -8.06 14.11
C MET A 33 -12.47 -8.40 13.16
N GLY A 34 -12.26 -9.31 12.20
CA GLY A 34 -13.31 -9.83 11.32
C GLY A 34 -13.37 -9.19 9.93
N ALA A 35 -12.38 -8.38 9.54
CA ALA A 35 -12.29 -7.91 8.16
C ALA A 35 -12.04 -9.11 7.22
N LYS A 36 -12.99 -9.34 6.30
CA LYS A 36 -12.88 -10.44 5.31
C LYS A 36 -11.76 -10.24 4.30
N LYS A 37 -11.33 -8.98 4.11
CA LYS A 37 -10.36 -8.57 3.10
C LYS A 37 -9.69 -7.28 3.53
N VAL A 38 -8.38 -7.19 3.30
CA VAL A 38 -7.61 -5.95 3.45
C VAL A 38 -6.92 -5.65 2.14
N THR A 39 -7.01 -4.41 1.70
CA THR A 39 -6.37 -3.89 0.49
C THR A 39 -5.39 -2.82 0.90
N ILE A 40 -4.14 -2.97 0.48
CA ILE A 40 -3.13 -1.91 0.44
C ILE A 40 -3.32 -1.18 -0.88
N ALA A 41 -3.82 0.05 -0.83
CA ALA A 41 -4.07 0.84 -2.03
C ALA A 41 -3.18 2.07 -1.97
N GLU A 42 -2.46 2.41 -3.04
CA GLU A 42 -1.58 3.58 -3.05
C GLU A 42 -1.43 4.20 -4.45
N GLY A 43 -1.08 5.49 -4.49
CA GLY A 43 -0.69 6.23 -5.68
C GLY A 43 0.48 7.14 -5.33
N SER A 44 1.66 6.80 -5.85
CA SER A 44 2.93 7.49 -5.56
C SER A 44 2.95 8.96 -6.01
N ALA A 45 4.00 9.67 -5.64
CA ALA A 45 4.14 11.10 -5.94
C ALA A 45 4.07 11.39 -7.45
N ILE A 46 3.68 12.61 -7.80
CA ILE A 46 3.62 13.05 -9.21
C ILE A 46 4.99 12.84 -9.86
N GLY A 47 5.00 12.13 -11.00
CA GLY A 47 6.23 11.80 -11.74
C GLY A 47 6.78 10.41 -11.43
N GLU A 48 6.29 9.73 -10.40
CA GLU A 48 6.63 8.35 -10.10
C GLU A 48 5.65 7.36 -10.75
N ASP A 49 6.16 6.22 -11.17
CA ASP A 49 5.35 5.08 -11.60
C ASP A 49 5.08 4.19 -10.38
N THR A 50 3.83 4.20 -9.90
CA THR A 50 3.45 3.49 -8.68
C THR A 50 3.73 1.98 -8.76
N ASP A 51 3.60 1.35 -9.93
CA ASP A 51 3.90 -0.08 -10.06
C ASP A 51 5.40 -0.35 -9.90
N LYS A 52 6.26 0.55 -10.42
CA LYS A 52 7.71 0.45 -10.21
C LYS A 52 8.11 0.72 -8.77
N VAL A 53 7.40 1.63 -8.08
CA VAL A 53 7.59 1.86 -6.64
C VAL A 53 7.20 0.61 -5.86
N PHE A 54 6.10 -0.05 -6.20
CA PHE A 54 5.73 -1.33 -5.59
C PHE A 54 6.80 -2.39 -5.79
N ASP A 55 7.31 -2.55 -7.02
CA ASP A 55 8.36 -3.51 -7.34
C ASP A 55 9.65 -3.22 -6.55
N ALA A 56 10.09 -1.96 -6.54
CA ALA A 56 11.32 -1.55 -5.88
C ALA A 56 11.27 -1.72 -4.35
N LEU A 57 10.09 -1.60 -3.74
CA LEU A 57 9.88 -1.75 -2.31
C LEU A 57 9.47 -3.17 -1.90
N GLY A 58 9.33 -4.11 -2.85
CA GLY A 58 8.91 -5.49 -2.59
C GLY A 58 7.45 -5.60 -2.09
N MET A 59 6.59 -4.66 -2.49
CA MET A 59 5.21 -4.59 -2.00
C MET A 59 4.35 -5.75 -2.50
N LYS A 60 4.67 -6.32 -3.68
CA LYS A 60 3.92 -7.45 -4.24
C LYS A 60 4.09 -8.70 -3.37
N GLU A 61 5.33 -9.04 -3.06
CA GLU A 61 5.69 -10.18 -2.23
C GLU A 61 5.16 -10.02 -0.80
N LEU A 62 5.28 -8.82 -0.24
CA LEU A 62 4.77 -8.54 1.10
C LEU A 62 3.24 -8.59 1.16
N ALA A 63 2.54 -8.02 0.17
CA ALA A 63 1.08 -8.08 0.12
C ALA A 63 0.59 -9.53 0.01
N GLU A 64 1.24 -10.36 -0.82
CA GLU A 64 0.95 -11.79 -0.92
C GLU A 64 1.19 -12.51 0.43
N ALA A 65 2.35 -12.29 1.06
CA ALA A 65 2.70 -12.91 2.34
C ALA A 65 1.68 -12.57 3.46
N HIS A 66 1.17 -11.34 3.47
CA HIS A 66 0.16 -10.91 4.43
C HIS A 66 -1.29 -11.09 3.94
N GLN A 67 -1.52 -11.79 2.82
CA GLN A 67 -2.85 -12.05 2.25
C GLN A 67 -3.68 -10.77 2.05
N CYS A 68 -3.02 -9.72 1.56
CA CYS A 68 -3.62 -8.44 1.24
C CYS A 68 -3.62 -8.22 -0.27
N ASP A 69 -4.64 -7.52 -0.76
CA ASP A 69 -4.61 -7.01 -2.12
C ASP A 69 -3.68 -5.80 -2.23
N LEU A 70 -3.08 -5.61 -3.41
CA LEU A 70 -2.29 -4.42 -3.74
C LEU A 70 -2.93 -3.69 -4.92
N VAL A 71 -3.32 -2.42 -4.71
CA VAL A 71 -4.03 -1.60 -5.71
C VAL A 71 -3.25 -0.33 -6.01
N ASN A 72 -3.05 -0.06 -7.30
CA ASN A 72 -2.52 1.20 -7.80
C ASN A 72 -3.68 2.16 -8.07
N LEU A 73 -3.85 3.14 -7.19
CA LEU A 73 -4.95 4.11 -7.24
C LEU A 73 -4.85 5.10 -8.41
N ILE A 74 -3.67 5.24 -9.03
CA ILE A 74 -3.52 6.07 -10.23
C ILE A 74 -4.20 5.42 -11.44
N LYS A 75 -4.35 4.10 -11.44
CA LYS A 75 -4.99 3.33 -12.52
C LYS A 75 -6.43 2.92 -12.21
N ASP A 76 -6.92 3.25 -11.02
CA ASP A 76 -8.25 2.87 -10.57
C ASP A 76 -9.32 3.89 -10.99
N GLU A 77 -10.58 3.46 -11.01
CA GLU A 77 -11.70 4.36 -11.28
C GLU A 77 -11.94 5.29 -10.08
N PHE A 78 -12.30 6.54 -10.35
CA PHE A 78 -12.66 7.49 -9.31
C PHE A 78 -14.08 8.02 -9.53
N THR A 79 -14.74 8.36 -8.43
CA THR A 79 -16.01 9.07 -8.44
C THR A 79 -15.96 10.24 -7.48
N TYR A 80 -16.72 11.28 -7.77
CA TYR A 80 -16.88 12.41 -6.86
C TYR A 80 -18.01 12.13 -5.89
N VAL A 81 -17.70 12.12 -4.60
CA VAL A 81 -18.70 12.08 -3.54
C VAL A 81 -19.05 13.53 -3.18
N ARG A 82 -20.33 13.89 -3.29
CA ARG A 82 -20.87 15.22 -2.91
C ARG A 82 -21.48 15.17 -1.53
#